data_AF-A0A3D3FY58-F1
#
_entry.id   AF-A0A3D3FY58-F1
#
_cell.length_a   1.000
_cell.length_b   1.000
_cell.length_c   1.000
_cell.angle_alpha   90.00
_cell.angle_beta   90.00
_cell.angle_gamma   90.00
#
_symmetry.space_group_name_H-M   'P 1'
#
loop_
_entity.id
_entity.type
_entity.pdbx_description
1 polymer ?
#
loop_
_entity_poly.entity_id
_entity_poly.type
_entity_poly.pdbx_seq_one_letter_code
_entity_poly.pdbx_strand_id
1 'polypeptide(L)'
;AQVQQLEQLVKEWLELTRDVVDKMQQRPEEIGAAAVDYLYFSGYTVFAYLWAKMAIVAEDKIAQGDTDPYYPAKVATAQFYYSRILNRTLTHAAMIRSGMDTLFELNPEQFKFD
;
A
#
# COMPACT_ATOMS: atom_id res chain seq x y z
N ALA A 1 10.91 -1.93 14.25
CA ALA A 1 11.07 -1.76 12.79
C ALA A 1 9.72 -1.86 12.05
N GLN A 2 9.04 -3.01 12.07
CA GLN A 2 7.77 -3.20 11.33
C GLN A 2 6.66 -2.21 11.73
N VAL A 3 6.48 -1.96 13.04
CA VAL A 3 5.47 -1.00 13.54
C VAL A 3 5.75 0.43 13.06
N GLN A 4 7.01 0.85 13.05
CA GLN A 4 7.40 2.18 12.58
C GLN A 4 7.16 2.35 11.08
N GLN A 5 7.47 1.32 10.27
CA GLN A 5 7.19 1.35 8.83
C GLN A 5 5.67 1.38 8.55
N LEU A 6 4.87 0.65 9.33
CA LEU A 6 3.41 0.70 9.25
C LEU A 6 2.88 2.09 9.59
N GLU A 7 3.38 2.71 10.66
CA GLU A 7 2.98 4.07 11.05
C GLU A 7 3.26 5.08 9.92
N GLN A 8 4.43 4.97 9.28
CA GLN A 8 4.77 5.82 8.14
C GLN A 8 3.80 5.63 6.96
N LEU A 9 3.44 4.38 6.64
CA LEU A 9 2.49 4.08 5.57
C LEU A 9 1.08 4.58 5.87
N VAL A 10 0.64 4.53 7.13
CA VAL A 10 -0.66 5.09 7.52
C VAL A 10 -0.67 6.61 7.37
N LYS A 11 0.42 7.29 7.75
CA LYS A 11 0.54 8.74 7.53
C LYS A 11 0.51 9.08 6.04
N GLU A 12 1.30 8.38 5.24
CA GLU A 12 1.33 8.57 3.79
C GLU A 12 -0.04 8.25 3.16
N TRP A 13 -0.76 7.23 3.63
CA TRP A 13 -2.11 6.95 3.16
C TRP A 13 -3.05 8.14 3.39
N LEU A 14 -3.02 8.74 4.57
CA LEU A 14 -3.84 9.91 4.89
C LEU A 14 -3.46 11.12 4.05
N GLU A 15 -2.18 11.32 3.76
CA GLU A 15 -1.69 12.37 2.87
C GLU A 15 -2.18 12.14 1.43
N LEU A 16 -1.98 10.95 0.87
CA LEU A 16 -2.46 10.59 -0.47
C LEU A 16 -3.98 10.76 -0.61
N THR A 17 -4.73 10.43 0.45
CA THR A 17 -6.19 10.62 0.47
C THR A 17 -6.55 12.10 0.35
N ARG A 18 -5.86 12.98 1.09
CA ARG A 18 -6.08 14.43 1.02
C ARG A 18 -5.70 14.97 -0.35
N ASP A 19 -4.56 14.57 -0.89
CA ASP A 19 -4.09 15.00 -2.21
C ASP A 19 -5.12 14.67 -3.30
N VAL A 20 -5.69 13.47 -3.29
CA VAL A 20 -6.75 13.07 -4.24
C VAL A 20 -8.00 13.93 -4.06
N VAL A 21 -8.44 14.15 -2.82
CA VAL A 21 -9.63 14.97 -2.53
C VAL A 21 -9.42 16.42 -2.99
N ASP A 22 -8.24 17.01 -2.74
CA ASP A 22 -7.94 18.38 -3.13
C ASP A 22 -7.91 18.54 -4.65
N LYS A 23 -7.31 17.59 -5.38
CA LYS A 23 -7.31 17.58 -6.85
C LYS A 23 -8.73 17.40 -7.41
N MET A 24 -9.54 16.54 -6.79
CA MET A 24 -10.93 16.29 -7.20
C MET A 24 -11.80 17.56 -7.17
N GLN A 25 -11.55 18.50 -6.24
CA GLN A 25 -12.31 19.75 -6.16
C GLN A 25 -12.23 20.58 -7.43
N GLN A 26 -11.12 20.49 -8.18
CA GLN A 26 -10.92 21.19 -9.44
C GLN A 26 -11.26 20.30 -10.64
N ARG A 27 -10.96 18.99 -10.54
CA ARG A 27 -11.10 18.01 -11.62
C ARG A 27 -11.70 16.71 -11.09
N PRO A 28 -13.01 16.49 -11.20
CA PRO A 28 -13.68 15.32 -10.63
C PRO A 28 -13.11 13.97 -11.08
N GLU A 29 -12.58 13.91 -12.31
CA GLU A 29 -11.98 12.71 -12.92
C GLU A 29 -10.72 12.20 -12.18
N GLU A 30 -10.07 13.03 -11.34
CA GLU A 30 -8.90 12.66 -10.53
C GLU A 30 -9.18 11.47 -9.59
N ILE A 31 -10.43 11.34 -9.12
CA ILE A 31 -10.83 10.21 -8.29
C ILE A 31 -10.75 8.89 -9.05
N GLY A 32 -11.09 8.91 -10.34
CA GLY A 32 -11.02 7.75 -11.23
C GLY A 32 -9.58 7.40 -11.59
N ALA A 33 -8.76 8.43 -11.86
CA ALA A 33 -7.33 8.28 -12.13
C ALA A 33 -6.58 7.61 -10.97
N ALA A 34 -6.93 7.93 -9.72
CA ALA A 34 -6.25 7.40 -8.54
C ALA A 34 -6.82 6.05 -8.03
N ALA A 35 -8.02 5.63 -8.47
CA ALA A 35 -8.80 4.57 -7.81
C ALA A 35 -8.06 3.24 -7.65
N VAL A 36 -7.38 2.77 -8.71
CA VAL A 36 -6.72 1.45 -8.71
C VAL A 36 -5.47 1.48 -7.82
N ASP A 37 -4.61 2.48 -7.99
CA ASP A 37 -3.41 2.60 -7.17
C ASP A 37 -3.73 2.86 -5.71
N TYR A 38 -4.78 3.63 -5.41
CA TYR A 38 -5.28 3.83 -4.06
C TYR A 38 -5.76 2.52 -3.41
N LEU A 39 -6.48 1.68 -4.16
CA LEU A 39 -6.88 0.35 -3.70
C LEU A 39 -5.66 -0.54 -3.38
N TYR A 40 -4.65 -0.55 -4.24
CA TYR A 40 -3.45 -1.34 -3.98
C TYR A 40 -2.65 -0.81 -2.79
N PHE A 41 -2.42 0.50 -2.72
CA PHE A 41 -1.69 1.11 -1.60
C PHE A 41 -2.37 0.81 -0.26
N SER A 42 -3.69 1.00 -0.19
CA SER A 42 -4.50 0.69 1.00
C SER A 42 -4.45 -0.80 1.35
N GLY A 43 -4.62 -1.68 0.36
CA GLY A 43 -4.53 -3.12 0.53
C GLY A 43 -3.19 -3.58 1.11
N TYR A 44 -2.06 -3.10 0.55
CA TYR A 44 -0.74 -3.43 1.09
C TYR A 44 -0.56 -2.93 2.54
N THR A 45 -1.06 -1.74 2.85
CA THR A 45 -0.97 -1.16 4.20
C THR A 45 -1.80 -1.96 5.21
N VAL A 46 -3.01 -2.39 4.84
CA VAL A 46 -3.86 -3.25 5.68
C VAL A 46 -3.21 -4.61 5.93
N PHE A 47 -2.64 -5.23 4.90
CA PHE A 47 -1.95 -6.51 5.07
C PHE A 47 -0.68 -6.39 5.91
N ALA A 48 0.05 -5.27 5.82
CA ALA A 48 1.15 -4.98 6.73
C ALA A 48 0.68 -5.01 8.20
N TYR A 49 -0.43 -4.32 8.51
CA TYR A 49 -1.05 -4.37 9.84
C TYR A 49 -1.40 -5.80 10.28
N LEU A 50 -2.03 -6.60 9.42
CA LEU A 50 -2.40 -7.98 9.74
C LEU A 50 -1.16 -8.85 10.02
N TRP A 51 -0.09 -8.69 9.23
CA TRP A 51 1.16 -9.40 9.44
C TRP A 51 1.87 -8.98 10.72
N ALA A 52 1.93 -7.69 11.03
CA ALA A 52 2.50 -7.21 12.29
C ALA A 52 1.73 -7.76 13.49
N LYS A 53 0.39 -7.76 13.43
CA LYS A 53 -0.46 -8.33 14.49
C LYS A 53 -0.19 -9.81 14.71
N MET A 54 -0.08 -10.60 13.62
CA MET A 54 0.27 -12.02 13.72
C MET A 54 1.69 -12.24 14.24
N ALA A 55 2.66 -11.42 13.82
CA ALA A 55 4.05 -11.52 14.27
C ALA A 55 4.18 -11.28 15.77
N ILE A 56 3.51 -10.27 16.32
CA ILE A 56 3.50 -9.99 17.77
C ILE A 56 3.00 -11.20 18.56
N VAL A 57 1.86 -11.77 18.15
CA VAL A 57 1.31 -12.96 18.84
C VAL A 57 2.25 -14.16 18.73
N ALA A 58 2.90 -14.35 17.58
CA ALA A 58 3.85 -15.43 17.38
C ALA A 58 5.12 -15.26 18.24
N GLU A 59 5.65 -14.04 18.31
CA GLU A 59 6.79 -13.68 19.16
C GLU A 59 6.47 -13.90 20.65
N ASP A 60 5.27 -13.52 21.11
CA ASP A 60 4.81 -13.76 22.48
C ASP A 60 4.75 -15.25 22.82
N LYS A 61 4.28 -16.08 21.89
CA LYS A 61 4.21 -17.54 22.08
C LYS A 61 5.58 -18.18 22.16
N ILE A 62 6.50 -17.76 21.29
CA ILE A 62 7.91 -18.18 21.34
C ILE A 62 8.54 -17.77 22.67
N ALA A 63 8.30 -16.53 23.14
CA ALA A 63 8.83 -16.04 24.41
C ALA A 63 8.28 -16.79 25.63
N GLN A 64 7.06 -17.34 25.55
CA GLN A 64 6.46 -18.20 26.57
C GLN A 64 6.98 -19.65 26.54
N GLY A 65 7.91 -19.98 25.63
CA GLY A 65 8.53 -21.30 25.53
C GLY A 65 7.79 -22.30 24.64
N ASP A 66 6.84 -21.84 23.82
CA ASP A 66 6.19 -22.69 22.81
C ASP A 66 7.20 -23.09 21.72
N THR A 67 7.25 -24.38 21.40
CA THR A 67 8.21 -24.97 20.44
C THR A 67 7.58 -25.32 19.10
N ASP A 68 6.30 -24.99 18.87
CA ASP A 68 5.63 -25.22 17.60
C ASP A 68 6.30 -24.41 16.46
N PRO A 69 6.78 -25.07 15.38
CA PRO A 69 7.41 -24.38 14.23
C PRO A 69 6.48 -23.41 13.49
N TYR A 70 5.17 -23.46 13.74
CA TYR A 70 4.19 -22.51 13.23
C TYR A 70 4.52 -21.05 13.56
N TYR A 71 4.94 -20.74 14.80
CA TYR A 71 5.19 -19.36 15.21
C TYR A 71 6.43 -18.75 14.56
N PRO A 72 7.60 -19.43 14.55
CA PRO A 72 8.75 -18.95 13.77
C PRO A 72 8.42 -18.74 12.29
N ALA A 73 7.62 -19.62 11.68
CA ALA A 73 7.19 -19.48 10.29
C ALA A 73 6.33 -18.22 10.06
N LYS A 74 5.46 -17.84 11.01
CA LYS A 74 4.68 -16.59 10.96
C LYS A 74 5.56 -15.36 11.01
N VAL A 75 6.55 -15.33 11.91
CA VAL A 75 7.51 -14.22 12.02
C VAL A 75 8.31 -14.08 10.73
N ALA A 76 8.82 -15.18 10.19
CA ALA A 76 9.56 -15.18 8.93
C ALA A 76 8.71 -14.69 7.74
N THR A 77 7.44 -15.09 7.68
CA THR A 77 6.52 -14.65 6.61
C THR A 77 6.21 -13.16 6.71
N ALA A 78 6.01 -12.63 7.92
CA ALA A 78 5.83 -11.19 8.14
C ALA A 78 7.06 -10.41 7.69
N GLN A 79 8.27 -10.87 8.05
CA GLN A 79 9.52 -10.26 7.60
C GLN A 79 9.67 -10.27 6.07
N PHE A 80 9.36 -11.38 5.40
CA PHE A 80 9.33 -11.43 3.94
C PHE A 80 8.35 -10.40 3.35
N TYR A 81 7.13 -10.31 3.88
CA TYR A 81 6.13 -9.38 3.39
C TYR A 81 6.62 -7.93 3.49
N TYR A 82 7.09 -7.52 4.67
CA TYR A 82 7.61 -6.17 4.92
C TYR A 82 8.84 -5.84 4.06
N SER A 83 9.71 -6.82 3.80
CA SER A 83 10.97 -6.60 3.09
C SER A 83 10.85 -6.64 1.58
N ARG A 84 9.84 -7.34 1.04
CA ARG A 84 9.73 -7.61 -0.41
C ARG A 84 8.45 -7.09 -1.01
N ILE A 85 7.31 -7.35 -0.38
CA ILE A 85 6.00 -7.07 -0.96
C ILE A 85 5.57 -5.64 -0.65
N LEU A 86 5.79 -5.20 0.60
CA LEU A 86 5.34 -3.91 1.08
C LEU A 86 5.93 -2.73 0.29
N ASN A 87 7.14 -2.87 -0.25
CA ASN A 87 7.80 -1.85 -1.07
C ASN A 87 7.03 -1.48 -2.35
N ARG A 88 6.07 -2.31 -2.80
CA ARG A 88 5.20 -1.98 -3.94
C ARG A 88 4.30 -0.76 -3.67
N THR A 89 4.08 -0.42 -2.39
CA THR A 89 3.41 0.82 -1.99
C THR A 89 4.07 2.07 -2.58
N LEU A 90 5.40 2.08 -2.73
CA LEU A 90 6.14 3.21 -3.30
C LEU A 90 5.69 3.51 -4.74
N THR A 91 5.49 2.47 -5.55
CA THR A 91 5.00 2.61 -6.92
C THR A 91 3.59 3.17 -6.94
N HIS A 92 2.68 2.61 -6.14
CA HIS A 92 1.29 3.08 -6.11
C HIS A 92 1.16 4.51 -5.57
N ALA A 93 1.97 4.88 -4.57
CA ALA A 93 2.03 6.25 -4.08
C ALA A 93 2.50 7.23 -5.18
N ALA A 94 3.49 6.84 -5.97
CA ALA A 94 3.94 7.66 -7.10
C ALA A 94 2.86 7.82 -8.19
N MET A 95 2.13 6.75 -8.52
CA MET A 95 1.04 6.79 -9.50
C MET A 95 -0.15 7.64 -9.01
N ILE A 96 -0.50 7.59 -7.72
CA ILE A 96 -1.53 8.48 -7.16
C ILE A 96 -1.08 9.95 -7.26
N ARG A 97 0.20 10.22 -6.95
CA ARG A 97 0.75 11.58 -6.98
C ARG A 97 0.84 12.17 -8.38
N SER A 98 1.08 11.36 -9.42
CA SER A 98 1.14 11.84 -10.81
C SER A 98 -0.19 12.41 -11.30
N GLY A 99 -1.32 11.98 -10.73
CA GLY A 99 -2.65 12.48 -11.10
C GLY A 99 -3.05 12.12 -12.53
N MET A 100 -4.06 12.82 -13.04
CA MET A 100 -4.70 12.48 -14.31
C MET A 100 -4.08 13.13 -15.57
N ASP A 101 -3.09 14.03 -15.45
CA ASP A 101 -2.63 14.87 -16.56
C ASP A 101 -2.30 14.06 -17.82
N THR A 102 -1.45 13.04 -17.69
CA THR A 102 -1.03 12.20 -18.81
C THR A 102 -2.12 11.25 -19.31
N LEU A 103 -3.17 11.00 -18.54
CA LEU A 103 -4.27 10.10 -18.93
C LEU A 103 -5.17 10.74 -20.00
N PHE A 104 -5.21 12.07 -20.08
CA PHE A 104 -6.09 12.82 -20.98
C PHE A 104 -5.33 13.61 -22.06
N GLU A 105 -4.01 13.41 -22.20
CA GLU A 105 -3.21 14.07 -23.23
C GLU A 105 -3.47 13.52 -24.64
N LEU A 106 -3.89 12.26 -24.75
CA LEU A 106 -4.16 11.60 -26.02
C LEU A 106 -5.63 11.76 -26.42
N ASN A 107 -5.87 12.35 -27.58
CA ASN A 107 -7.20 12.35 -28.19
C ASN A 107 -7.55 10.94 -28.72
N PRO A 108 -8.83 10.53 -28.68
CA PRO A 108 -9.24 9.21 -29.16
C PRO A 108 -8.79 8.89 -30.59
N GLU A 109 -8.74 9.89 -31.48
CA GLU A 109 -8.31 9.73 -32.87
C GLU A 109 -6.81 9.42 -33.02
N GLN A 110 -6.02 9.57 -31.96
CA GLN A 110 -4.59 9.24 -31.93
C GLN A 110 -4.36 7.78 -31.52
N PHE A 111 -5.36 7.07 -30.99
CA PHE A 111 -5.33 5.63 -30.73
C PHE A 111 -5.62 4.84 -32.01
N LYS A 112 -4.72 4.97 -33.00
CA LYS A 112 -4.80 4.26 -34.29
C LYS A 112 -4.11 2.91 -34.23
N PHE A 113 -4.74 1.90 -34.82
CA PHE A 113 -4.26 0.51 -34.91
C PHE A 113 -4.13 0.03 -36.37
N ASP A 114 -4.41 0.92 -37.32
CA ASP A 114 -4.29 0.77 -38.77
C ASP A 114 -2.83 0.77 -39.27
#